data_AF-A0A537Z4D9-F1
#
_entry.id   AF-A0A537Z4D9-F1
#
_cell.length_a   1.000
_cell.length_b   1.000
_cell.length_c   1.000
_cell.angle_alpha   90.00
_cell.angle_beta   90.00
_cell.angle_gamma   90.00
#
_symmetry.space_group_name_H-M   'P 1'
#
loop_
_entity.id
_entity.type
_entity.pdbx_description
1 polymer ?
#
loop_
_entity_poly.entity_id
_entity_poly.type
_entity_poly.pdbx_seq_one_letter_code
_entity_poly.pdbx_strand_id
1 'polypeptide(L)'
;MTVAALLAFTVCVTPASALRPQSTPSADWDANIAPLARAAEDLRDLKFRHAVPVEFLDDAAFRERITGDRTSTDSEEIGRSQAELRALGLVAAGFDLERSASAFESTSALAYYSPKSQRIIVRGQPAAGGLDVAHRVTLVHELTHALQDQHFDLEALRRRSRRANTEAAFVAVVEGDASRIEGDYVVTLSSPARAAYEQTQGAELGDAQRLLREQLAAGRDERERAQR
;
A
#
# COMPACT_ATOMS: atom_id res chain seq x y z
N MET A 1 19.23 -3.50 -6.21
CA MET A 1 18.03 -4.17 -6.75
C MET A 1 16.85 -3.57 -6.01
N THR A 2 16.17 -2.62 -6.63
CA THR A 2 15.06 -1.86 -6.03
C THR A 2 13.79 -2.70 -6.17
N VAL A 3 13.22 -3.11 -5.05
CA VAL A 3 11.86 -3.68 -5.01
C VAL A 3 10.92 -2.49 -5.24
N ALA A 4 10.22 -2.48 -6.37
CA ALA A 4 9.18 -1.49 -6.63
C ALA A 4 7.98 -1.84 -5.75
N ALA A 5 7.75 -1.07 -4.70
CA ALA A 5 6.47 -1.03 -4.02
C ALA A 5 5.47 -0.39 -4.99
N LEU A 6 4.55 -1.19 -5.55
CA LEU A 6 3.35 -0.67 -6.18
C LEU A 6 2.38 -0.33 -5.04
N LEU A 7 2.18 0.96 -4.79
CA LEU A 7 1.06 1.46 -4.01
C LEU A 7 0.19 2.30 -4.95
N ALA A 8 -1.00 1.77 -5.24
CA ALA A 8 -2.02 2.35 -6.10
C ALA A 8 -2.83 3.40 -5.31
N PHE A 9 -2.90 4.64 -5.81
CA PHE A 9 -3.47 5.79 -5.09
C PHE A 9 -4.61 6.40 -5.91
N THR A 10 -5.87 6.12 -5.60
CA THR A 10 -6.90 6.30 -6.64
C THR A 10 -8.23 6.95 -6.29
N VAL A 11 -8.63 7.95 -7.11
CA VAL A 11 -9.87 8.75 -7.05
C VAL A 11 -10.84 8.42 -8.19
N CYS A 12 -12.13 8.25 -7.87
CA CYS A 12 -13.21 8.33 -8.87
C CYS A 12 -14.54 8.76 -8.24
N VAL A 13 -15.28 9.61 -8.95
CA VAL A 13 -16.60 10.19 -8.60
C VAL A 13 -17.72 9.17 -8.83
N THR A 14 -18.89 9.40 -8.20
CA THR A 14 -20.29 8.99 -8.56
C THR A 14 -21.04 8.18 -7.46
N PRO A 15 -22.37 7.89 -7.61
CA PRO A 15 -23.42 8.39 -6.75
C PRO A 15 -23.93 7.35 -5.72
N ALA A 16 -24.69 7.86 -4.76
CA ALA A 16 -25.17 7.19 -3.55
C ALA A 16 -25.89 5.84 -3.77
N SER A 17 -25.54 4.81 -2.96
CA SER A 17 -26.50 4.10 -2.10
C SER A 17 -25.87 3.05 -1.15
N ALA A 18 -26.68 2.68 -0.14
CA ALA A 18 -26.52 1.72 0.94
C ALA A 18 -25.66 2.15 2.15
N LEU A 19 -26.35 2.66 3.18
CA LEU A 19 -25.80 2.92 4.51
C LEU A 19 -25.38 1.60 5.19
N ARG A 20 -24.09 1.25 5.08
CA ARG A 20 -23.40 0.54 6.16
C ARG A 20 -23.15 1.53 7.30
N PRO A 21 -23.10 1.11 8.58
CA PRO A 21 -22.72 1.98 9.67
C PRO A 21 -21.30 2.47 9.39
N GLN A 22 -21.19 3.66 8.81
CA GLN A 22 -19.95 4.37 8.69
C GLN A 22 -19.53 4.66 10.12
N SER A 23 -18.40 4.12 10.56
CA SER A 23 -17.72 4.63 11.74
C SER A 23 -17.55 6.13 11.50
N THR A 24 -18.36 6.93 12.18
CA THR A 24 -18.32 8.39 12.10
C THR A 24 -16.89 8.81 12.38
N PRO A 25 -16.30 9.74 11.61
CA PRO A 25 -14.99 10.29 11.94
C PRO A 25 -15.07 10.86 13.35
N SER A 26 -14.43 10.16 14.29
CA SER A 26 -14.14 10.70 15.60
C SER A 26 -13.14 11.84 15.40
N ALA A 27 -13.32 12.97 16.09
CA ALA A 27 -12.29 14.01 16.13
C ALA A 27 -11.00 13.49 16.80
N ASP A 28 -11.13 12.45 17.61
CA ASP A 28 -10.06 11.82 18.37
C ASP A 28 -9.60 10.51 17.70
N TRP A 29 -8.31 10.23 17.83
CA TRP A 29 -7.71 8.98 17.36
C TRP A 29 -8.22 7.77 18.16
N ASP A 30 -8.36 6.62 17.49
CA ASP A 30 -8.48 5.32 18.17
C ASP A 30 -7.27 5.12 19.10
N ALA A 31 -7.49 4.50 20.26
CA ALA A 31 -6.46 4.33 21.28
C ALA A 31 -5.23 3.52 20.80
N ASN A 32 -5.41 2.59 19.85
CA ASN A 32 -4.32 1.83 19.24
C ASN A 32 -3.54 2.66 18.20
N ILE A 33 -4.15 3.72 17.68
CA ILE A 33 -3.62 4.54 16.59
C ILE A 33 -2.97 5.82 17.14
N ALA A 34 -3.51 6.40 18.21
CA ALA A 34 -3.03 7.66 18.78
C ALA A 34 -1.50 7.68 19.05
N PRO A 35 -0.89 6.62 19.63
CA PRO A 35 0.57 6.60 19.83
C PRO A 35 1.35 6.55 18.52
N LEU A 36 0.82 5.88 17.49
CA LEU A 36 1.44 5.77 16.17
C LEU A 36 1.34 7.08 15.41
N ALA A 37 0.17 7.74 15.48
CA ALA A 37 -0.03 9.07 14.91
C ALA A 37 0.95 10.07 15.53
N ARG A 38 1.10 10.04 16.86
CA ARG A 38 2.09 10.88 17.57
C ARG A 38 3.53 10.60 17.12
N ALA A 39 3.89 9.33 16.96
CA ALA A 39 5.21 8.95 16.47
C ALA A 39 5.46 9.47 15.04
N ALA A 40 4.49 9.32 14.13
CA ALA A 40 4.59 9.85 12.78
C ALA A 40 4.75 11.37 12.78
N GLU A 41 3.98 12.09 13.60
CA GLU A 41 4.12 13.54 13.75
C GLU A 41 5.51 13.96 14.23
N ASP A 42 6.06 13.26 15.23
CA ASP A 42 7.35 13.60 15.84
C ASP A 42 8.52 13.27 14.92
N LEU A 43 8.49 12.12 14.25
CA LEU A 43 9.54 11.71 13.31
C LEU A 43 9.53 12.57 12.04
N ARG A 44 8.34 12.96 11.58
CA ARG A 44 8.17 13.72 10.34
C ARG A 44 8.22 15.23 10.52
N ASP A 45 8.16 15.70 11.76
CA ASP A 45 8.08 17.10 12.17
C ASP A 45 6.88 17.83 11.53
N LEU A 46 5.72 17.17 11.54
CA LEU A 46 4.44 17.70 11.06
C LEU A 46 3.32 17.34 12.05
N LYS A 47 2.28 18.17 12.13
CA LYS A 47 1.07 17.84 12.90
C LYS A 47 -0.06 17.44 11.99
N PHE A 48 -0.85 16.45 12.41
CA PHE A 48 -2.12 16.19 11.75
C PHE A 48 -3.04 17.39 11.93
N ARG A 49 -3.70 17.81 10.86
CA ARG A 49 -4.74 18.85 10.88
C ARG A 49 -6.04 18.31 11.49
N HIS A 50 -6.27 17.01 11.33
CA HIS A 50 -7.41 16.28 11.88
C HIS A 50 -7.06 14.78 11.95
N ALA A 51 -7.73 14.05 12.86
CA ALA A 51 -7.59 12.61 12.96
C ALA A 51 -8.09 11.92 11.67
N VAL A 52 -7.40 10.86 11.27
CA VAL A 52 -7.75 10.06 10.08
C VAL A 52 -8.50 8.80 10.51
N PRO A 53 -9.69 8.54 9.96
CA PRO A 53 -10.44 7.33 10.28
C PRO A 53 -9.65 6.06 9.91
N VAL A 54 -9.61 5.11 10.84
CA VAL A 54 -9.02 3.78 10.64
C VAL A 54 -10.11 2.72 10.64
N GLU A 55 -10.17 1.91 9.59
CA GLU A 55 -11.14 0.83 9.43
C GLU A 55 -10.41 -0.52 9.45
N PHE A 56 -10.70 -1.34 10.44
CA PHE A 56 -10.19 -2.71 10.53
C PHE A 56 -11.14 -3.67 9.81
N LEU A 57 -10.62 -4.44 8.87
CA LEU A 57 -11.36 -5.40 8.07
C LEU A 57 -10.84 -6.81 8.28
N ASP A 58 -11.72 -7.81 8.22
CA ASP A 58 -11.24 -9.18 8.09
C ASP A 58 -10.48 -9.37 6.76
N ASP A 59 -9.78 -10.49 6.66
CA ASP A 59 -8.93 -10.82 5.53
C ASP A 59 -9.67 -10.80 4.17
N ALA A 60 -10.91 -11.31 4.12
CA ALA A 60 -11.68 -11.36 2.88
C ALA A 60 -12.14 -9.96 2.47
N ALA A 61 -12.68 -9.18 3.41
CA ALA A 61 -13.13 -7.82 3.18
C ALA A 61 -11.96 -6.87 2.82
N PHE A 62 -10.78 -7.06 3.43
CA PHE A 62 -9.58 -6.30 3.09
C PHE A 62 -9.16 -6.53 1.64
N ARG A 63 -9.08 -7.80 1.20
CA ARG A 63 -8.76 -8.16 -0.19
C ARG A 63 -9.75 -7.57 -1.19
N GLU A 64 -11.04 -7.64 -0.87
CA GLU A 64 -12.08 -7.02 -1.71
C GLU A 64 -11.91 -5.51 -1.79
N ARG A 65 -11.66 -4.84 -0.66
CA ARG A 65 -11.49 -3.38 -0.64
C ARG A 65 -10.24 -2.92 -1.39
N ILE A 66 -9.07 -3.51 -1.13
CA ILE A 66 -7.80 -3.06 -1.75
C ILE A 66 -7.82 -3.23 -3.27
N THR A 67 -8.50 -4.27 -3.77
CA THR A 67 -8.67 -4.47 -5.22
C THR A 67 -9.74 -3.55 -5.80
N GLY A 68 -10.82 -3.28 -5.05
CA GLY A 68 -11.90 -2.38 -5.47
C GLY A 68 -11.54 -0.89 -5.45
N ASP A 69 -10.56 -0.48 -4.65
CA ASP A 69 -10.11 0.92 -4.55
C ASP A 69 -9.19 1.35 -5.71
N ARG A 70 -8.82 0.43 -6.61
CA ARG A 70 -8.05 0.73 -7.83
C ARG A 70 -8.88 1.54 -8.83
N THR A 71 -8.29 2.54 -9.49
CA THR A 71 -8.96 3.24 -10.61
C THR A 71 -8.57 2.72 -11.97
N SER A 72 -9.39 3.11 -12.96
CA SER A 72 -9.07 3.07 -14.38
C SER A 72 -7.69 3.62 -14.72
N THR A 73 -7.25 4.70 -14.07
CA THR A 73 -5.95 5.30 -14.38
C THR A 73 -4.79 4.42 -13.94
N ASP A 74 -4.94 3.75 -12.80
CA ASP A 74 -3.93 2.80 -12.33
C ASP A 74 -3.93 1.55 -13.21
N SER A 75 -5.09 1.06 -13.63
CA SER A 75 -5.18 -0.03 -14.61
C SER A 75 -4.58 0.34 -15.97
N GLU A 76 -4.73 1.59 -16.43
CA GLU A 76 -4.09 2.09 -17.67
C GLU A 76 -2.55 2.12 -17.57
N GLU A 77 -2.02 2.58 -16.44
CA GLU A 77 -0.57 2.56 -16.16
C GLU A 77 0.00 1.15 -16.11
N ILE A 78 -0.70 0.24 -15.43
CA ILE A 78 -0.34 -1.18 -15.40
C ILE A 78 -0.37 -1.75 -16.83
N GLY A 79 -1.39 -1.42 -17.62
CA GLY A 79 -1.49 -1.82 -19.02
C GLY A 79 -0.32 -1.32 -19.88
N ARG A 80 0.08 -0.06 -19.71
CA ARG A 80 1.26 0.52 -20.37
C ARG A 80 2.55 -0.19 -19.95
N SER A 81 2.76 -0.36 -18.65
CA SER A 81 3.95 -1.03 -18.10
C SER A 81 4.04 -2.47 -18.61
N GLN A 82 2.90 -3.17 -18.67
CA GLN A 82 2.83 -4.51 -19.26
C GLN A 82 3.21 -4.50 -20.75
N ALA A 83 2.73 -3.54 -21.53
CA ALA A 83 3.08 -3.43 -22.94
C ALA A 83 4.59 -3.18 -23.12
N GLU A 84 5.19 -2.31 -22.30
CA GLU A 84 6.64 -2.05 -22.29
C GLU A 84 7.45 -3.31 -21.92
N LEU A 85 7.06 -4.00 -20.85
CA LEU A 85 7.73 -5.24 -20.42
C LEU A 85 7.63 -6.34 -21.49
N ARG A 86 6.49 -6.45 -22.19
CA ARG A 86 6.32 -7.38 -23.32
C ARG A 86 7.20 -6.99 -24.50
N ALA A 87 7.25 -5.70 -24.86
CA ALA A 87 8.08 -5.20 -25.95
C ALA A 87 9.58 -5.41 -25.71
N LEU A 88 10.02 -5.29 -24.45
CA LEU A 88 11.41 -5.58 -24.03
C LEU A 88 11.70 -7.07 -23.87
N GLY A 89 10.72 -7.96 -24.06
CA GLY A 89 10.85 -9.40 -23.91
C GLY A 89 10.99 -9.89 -22.46
N LEU A 90 10.74 -9.02 -21.48
CA LEU A 90 10.90 -9.30 -20.04
C LEU A 90 9.77 -10.18 -19.48
N VAL A 91 8.59 -10.18 -20.10
CA VAL A 91 7.43 -11.01 -19.71
C VAL A 91 6.82 -11.72 -20.91
N ALA A 92 6.08 -12.81 -20.67
CA ALA A 92 5.38 -13.55 -21.73
C ALA A 92 4.15 -12.80 -22.26
N ALA A 93 3.69 -13.15 -23.47
CA ALA A 93 2.51 -12.55 -24.08
C ALA A 93 1.23 -12.78 -23.23
N GLY A 94 1.12 -13.93 -22.56
CA GLY A 94 0.02 -14.27 -21.65
C GLY A 94 0.15 -13.71 -20.22
N PHE A 95 1.28 -13.08 -19.88
CA PHE A 95 1.49 -12.56 -18.52
C PHE A 95 0.52 -11.40 -18.24
N ASP A 96 -0.21 -11.49 -17.13
CA ASP A 96 -1.22 -10.53 -16.66
C ASP A 96 -0.65 -9.76 -15.45
N LEU A 97 -0.02 -8.62 -15.72
CA LEU A 97 0.63 -7.79 -14.71
C LEU A 97 -0.37 -7.26 -13.69
N GLU A 98 -1.60 -6.94 -14.12
CA GLU A 98 -2.63 -6.42 -13.23
C GLU A 98 -3.07 -7.46 -12.21
N ARG A 99 -3.35 -8.68 -12.68
CA ARG A 99 -3.67 -9.81 -11.80
C ARG A 99 -2.51 -10.14 -10.86
N SER A 100 -1.28 -10.15 -11.37
CA SER A 100 -0.09 -10.41 -10.57
C SER A 100 0.09 -9.35 -9.47
N ALA A 101 -0.04 -8.06 -9.82
CA ALA A 101 0.05 -6.96 -8.87
C ALA A 101 -1.08 -7.02 -7.82
N SER A 102 -2.34 -7.23 -8.23
CA SER A 102 -3.46 -7.43 -7.31
C SER A 102 -3.24 -8.59 -6.34
N ALA A 103 -2.79 -9.73 -6.85
CA ALA A 103 -2.58 -10.91 -6.02
C ALA A 103 -1.48 -10.64 -4.97
N PHE A 104 -0.42 -9.94 -5.36
CA PHE A 104 0.66 -9.56 -4.46
C PHE A 104 0.19 -8.55 -3.40
N GLU A 105 -0.39 -7.42 -3.82
CA GLU A 105 -0.88 -6.36 -2.92
C GLU A 105 -1.89 -6.91 -1.91
N SER A 106 -2.89 -7.65 -2.38
CA SER A 106 -3.95 -8.20 -1.53
C SER A 106 -3.48 -9.29 -0.56
N THR A 107 -2.33 -9.91 -0.83
CA THR A 107 -1.77 -10.98 0.02
C THR A 107 -0.73 -10.45 1.00
N SER A 108 0.04 -9.44 0.61
CA SER A 108 1.18 -8.93 1.39
C SER A 108 0.89 -7.64 2.16
N ALA A 109 -0.11 -6.85 1.79
CA ALA A 109 -0.42 -5.63 2.51
C ALA A 109 -1.11 -5.92 3.86
N LEU A 110 -0.66 -5.22 4.91
CA LEU A 110 -1.26 -5.21 6.25
C LEU A 110 -2.16 -3.99 6.47
N ALA A 111 -1.88 -2.88 5.78
CA ALA A 111 -2.71 -1.69 5.75
C ALA A 111 -2.45 -0.88 4.47
N TYR A 112 -3.33 0.08 4.17
CA TYR A 112 -3.06 1.14 3.18
C TYR A 112 -3.87 2.40 3.51
N TYR A 113 -3.33 3.56 3.18
CA TYR A 113 -4.05 4.83 3.16
C TYR A 113 -4.70 5.05 1.78
N SER A 114 -5.99 5.36 1.79
CA SER A 114 -6.74 5.74 0.60
C SER A 114 -6.91 7.27 0.59
N PRO A 115 -6.22 8.02 -0.28
CA PRO A 115 -6.39 9.48 -0.37
C PRO A 115 -7.80 9.88 -0.83
N LYS A 116 -8.50 8.98 -1.53
CA LYS A 116 -9.86 9.22 -2.03
C LYS A 116 -10.88 9.27 -0.90
N SER A 117 -10.80 8.29 -0.01
CA SER A 117 -11.67 8.23 1.15
C SER A 117 -11.09 8.99 2.35
N GLN A 118 -9.80 9.31 2.31
CA GLN A 118 -8.99 9.87 3.39
C GLN A 118 -9.10 8.99 4.65
N ARG A 119 -8.90 7.68 4.47
CA ARG A 119 -9.00 6.66 5.51
C ARG A 119 -7.84 5.70 5.41
N ILE A 120 -7.47 5.12 6.53
CA ILE A 120 -6.55 3.99 6.59
C ILE A 120 -7.39 2.72 6.73
N ILE A 121 -7.15 1.75 5.86
CA ILE A 121 -7.77 0.44 5.91
C ILE A 121 -6.72 -0.55 6.42
N VAL A 122 -7.06 -1.32 7.44
CA VAL A 122 -6.14 -2.26 8.10
C VAL A 122 -6.70 -3.67 7.98
N ARG A 123 -5.82 -4.62 7.67
CA ARG A 123 -6.14 -6.05 7.60
C ARG A 123 -6.09 -6.65 9.00
N GLY A 124 -7.09 -7.44 9.35
CA GLY A 124 -7.23 -8.02 10.67
C GLY A 124 -7.76 -7.01 11.71
N GLN A 125 -7.85 -7.48 12.96
CA GLN A 125 -8.31 -6.71 14.10
C GLN A 125 -7.21 -6.69 15.16
N PRO A 126 -7.09 -5.62 15.97
CA PRO A 126 -6.23 -5.64 17.15
C PRO A 126 -6.62 -6.81 18.07
N ALA A 127 -5.63 -7.53 18.59
CA ALA A 127 -5.86 -8.54 19.61
C ALA A 127 -6.04 -7.88 20.99
N ALA A 128 -6.33 -8.67 22.03
CA ALA A 128 -6.44 -8.15 23.41
C ALA A 128 -5.16 -7.43 23.90
N GLY A 129 -4.00 -7.74 23.31
CA GLY A 129 -2.72 -7.07 23.56
C GLY A 129 -2.42 -5.87 22.65
N GLY A 130 -3.36 -5.45 21.81
CA GLY A 130 -3.18 -4.40 20.81
C GLY A 130 -2.67 -4.92 19.46
N LEU A 131 -2.11 -4.01 18.66
CA LEU A 131 -1.53 -4.30 17.37
C LEU A 131 -0.15 -4.93 17.51
N ASP A 132 0.14 -5.94 16.69
CA ASP A 132 1.48 -6.49 16.60
C ASP A 132 2.49 -5.49 15.99
N VAL A 133 3.77 -5.83 16.05
CA VAL A 133 4.83 -4.91 15.62
C VAL A 133 4.76 -4.62 14.11
N ALA A 134 4.41 -5.61 13.29
CA ALA A 134 4.33 -5.42 11.84
C ALA A 134 3.21 -4.43 11.49
N HIS A 135 2.01 -4.59 12.04
CA HIS A 135 0.91 -3.64 11.85
C HIS A 135 1.27 -2.24 12.35
N ARG A 136 1.94 -2.13 13.51
CA ARG A 136 2.36 -0.84 14.04
C ARG A 136 3.35 -0.12 13.12
N VAL A 137 4.29 -0.85 12.52
CA VAL A 137 5.28 -0.28 11.61
C VAL A 137 4.61 0.14 10.29
N THR A 138 3.81 -0.75 9.68
CA THR A 138 3.05 -0.41 8.47
C THR A 138 2.11 0.77 8.70
N LEU A 139 1.43 0.85 9.85
CA LEU A 139 0.56 1.98 10.16
C LEU A 139 1.31 3.31 10.25
N VAL A 140 2.57 3.33 10.71
CA VAL A 140 3.37 4.57 10.71
C VAL A 140 3.71 5.01 9.29
N HIS A 141 3.95 4.08 8.37
CA HIS A 141 4.08 4.37 6.93
C HIS A 141 2.78 4.99 6.39
N GLU A 142 1.62 4.35 6.63
CA GLU A 142 0.32 4.86 6.15
C GLU A 142 -0.10 6.19 6.78
N LEU A 143 0.19 6.38 8.07
CA LEU A 143 -0.03 7.65 8.75
C LEU A 143 0.86 8.77 8.18
N THR A 144 2.05 8.43 7.68
CA THR A 144 2.91 9.38 6.98
C THR A 144 2.29 9.79 5.64
N HIS A 145 1.70 8.86 4.88
CA HIS A 145 0.92 9.22 3.70
C HIS A 145 -0.26 10.14 4.02
N ALA A 146 -0.98 9.87 5.10
CA ALA A 146 -2.04 10.75 5.57
C ALA A 146 -1.52 12.16 5.94
N LEU A 147 -0.37 12.27 6.62
CA LEU A 147 0.27 13.58 6.89
C LEU A 147 0.64 14.29 5.59
N GLN A 148 1.25 13.58 4.64
CA GLN A 148 1.63 14.14 3.34
C GLN A 148 0.40 14.67 2.60
N ASP A 149 -0.70 13.92 2.57
CA ASP A 149 -1.94 14.33 1.91
C ASP A 149 -2.56 15.57 2.57
N GLN A 150 -2.64 15.60 3.90
CA GLN A 150 -3.18 16.75 4.62
C GLN A 150 -2.38 18.03 4.41
N HIS A 151 -1.06 17.95 4.17
CA HIS A 151 -0.20 19.12 4.01
C HIS A 151 0.08 19.54 2.57
N PHE A 152 0.11 18.59 1.64
CA PHE A 152 0.61 18.84 0.29
C PHE A 152 -0.39 18.57 -0.83
N ASP A 153 -1.61 18.09 -0.54
CA ASP A 153 -2.63 17.73 -1.53
C ASP A 153 -2.05 16.77 -2.58
N LEU A 154 -1.85 15.52 -2.16
CA LEU A 154 -1.17 14.51 -2.98
C LEU A 154 -1.94 14.25 -4.29
N GLU A 155 -3.27 14.38 -4.26
CA GLU A 155 -4.09 14.22 -5.46
C GLU A 155 -3.78 15.30 -6.51
N ALA A 156 -3.70 16.57 -6.11
CA ALA A 156 -3.33 17.66 -7.02
C ALA A 156 -1.90 17.51 -7.55
N LEU A 157 -0.96 17.13 -6.68
CA LEU A 157 0.43 16.90 -7.06
C LEU A 157 0.56 15.73 -8.06
N ARG A 158 -0.17 14.63 -7.84
CA ARG A 158 -0.19 13.48 -8.76
C ARG A 158 -0.75 13.86 -10.12
N ARG A 159 -1.88 14.59 -10.17
CA ARG A 159 -2.44 15.08 -11.45
C ARG A 159 -1.44 15.97 -12.20
N ARG A 160 -0.67 16.79 -11.48
CA ARG A 160 0.37 17.65 -12.08
C ARG A 160 1.56 16.84 -12.60
N SER A 161 2.06 15.86 -11.83
CA SER A 161 3.19 15.02 -12.24
C SER A 161 2.85 14.18 -13.47
N ARG A 162 1.62 13.67 -13.55
CA ARG A 162 1.08 12.99 -14.76
C ARG A 162 1.16 13.86 -16.00
N ARG A 163 0.63 15.09 -15.94
CA ARG A 163 0.68 16.05 -17.06
C ARG A 163 2.10 16.41 -17.48
N ALA A 164 3.04 16.36 -16.54
CA ALA A 164 4.46 16.62 -16.76
C ALA A 164 5.27 15.37 -17.14
N ASN A 165 4.66 14.18 -17.19
CA ASN A 165 5.36 12.89 -17.34
C ASN A 165 6.45 12.64 -16.27
N THR A 166 6.23 13.10 -15.05
CA THR A 166 7.16 12.95 -13.90
C THR A 166 6.56 12.14 -12.75
N GLU A 167 5.54 11.32 -13.03
CA GLU A 167 4.84 10.53 -12.02
C GLU A 167 5.77 9.60 -11.23
N ALA A 168 6.72 8.93 -11.90
CA ALA A 168 7.70 8.08 -11.21
C ALA A 168 8.53 8.84 -10.17
N ALA A 169 8.91 10.10 -10.46
CA ALA A 169 9.65 10.94 -9.52
C ALA A 169 8.76 11.39 -8.35
N PHE A 170 7.49 11.69 -8.63
CA PHE A 170 6.51 12.00 -7.59
C PHE A 170 6.32 10.82 -6.62
N VAL A 171 6.07 9.62 -7.14
CA VAL A 171 5.92 8.39 -6.34
C VAL A 171 7.19 8.13 -5.53
N ALA A 172 8.38 8.22 -6.14
CA ALA A 172 9.64 7.98 -5.44
C ALA A 172 9.86 8.91 -4.23
N VAL A 173 9.42 10.17 -4.32
CA VAL A 173 9.52 11.12 -3.20
C VAL A 173 8.50 10.80 -2.11
N VAL A 174 7.24 10.55 -2.49
CA VAL A 174 6.15 10.26 -1.54
C VAL A 174 6.43 8.98 -0.76
N GLU A 175 6.74 7.89 -1.46
CA GLU A 175 7.05 6.59 -0.85
C GLU A 175 8.38 6.63 -0.10
N GLY A 176 9.41 7.25 -0.67
CA GLY A 176 10.72 7.32 -0.02
C GLY A 176 10.68 8.09 1.30
N ASP A 177 9.85 9.14 1.39
CA ASP A 177 9.63 9.87 2.64
C ASP A 177 8.87 9.02 3.66
N ALA A 178 7.81 8.30 3.26
CA ALA A 178 7.08 7.39 4.15
C ALA A 178 7.96 6.22 4.65
N SER A 179 8.72 5.58 3.77
CA SER A 179 9.67 4.52 4.13
C SER A 179 10.80 5.01 5.02
N ARG A 180 11.24 6.27 4.86
CA ARG A 180 12.21 6.86 5.79
C ARG A 180 11.62 6.95 7.19
N ILE A 181 10.40 7.46 7.35
CA ILE A 181 9.74 7.58 8.65
C ILE A 181 9.45 6.20 9.25
N GLU A 182 9.05 5.22 8.44
CA GLU A 182 8.93 3.83 8.85
C GLU A 182 10.26 3.32 9.45
N GLY A 183 11.37 3.51 8.73
CA GLY A 183 12.71 3.09 9.19
C GLY A 183 13.11 3.79 10.49
N ASP A 184 12.90 5.10 10.59
CA ASP A 184 13.17 5.87 11.80
C ASP A 184 12.33 5.35 12.98
N TYR A 185 11.08 4.96 12.75
CA TYR A 185 10.23 4.33 13.77
C TYR A 185 10.74 2.95 14.20
N VAL A 186 11.20 2.10 13.27
CA VAL A 186 11.81 0.80 13.59
C VAL A 186 13.04 0.96 14.49
N VAL A 187 13.81 2.04 14.32
CA VAL A 187 14.95 2.39 15.19
C VAL A 187 14.50 2.73 16.62
N THR A 188 13.27 3.20 16.82
CA THR A 188 12.72 3.47 18.17
C THR A 188 12.22 2.20 18.88
N LEU A 189 12.00 1.10 18.16
CA LEU A 189 11.53 -0.16 18.75
C LEU A 189 12.55 -0.76 19.71
N SER A 190 12.04 -1.46 20.74
CA SER A 190 12.89 -2.27 21.63
C SER A 190 13.57 -3.40 20.84
N SER A 191 14.73 -3.87 21.31
CA SER A 191 15.47 -4.94 20.62
C SER A 191 14.63 -6.19 20.34
N PRO A 192 13.80 -6.70 21.28
CA PRO A 192 12.91 -7.83 21.01
C PRO A 192 11.85 -7.53 19.94
N ALA A 193 11.25 -6.32 19.97
CA ALA A 193 10.24 -5.94 18.99
C ALA A 193 10.86 -5.79 17.58
N ARG A 194 12.05 -5.21 17.49
CA ARG A 194 12.79 -5.09 16.23
C ARG A 194 13.15 -6.46 15.66
N ALA A 195 13.67 -7.37 16.49
CA ALA A 195 13.99 -8.73 16.06
C ALA A 195 12.74 -9.49 15.56
N ALA A 196 11.59 -9.30 16.20
CA ALA A 196 10.32 -9.85 15.73
C ALA A 196 9.91 -9.28 14.37
N TYR A 197 10.05 -7.95 14.18
CA TYR A 197 9.77 -7.30 12.89
C TYR A 197 10.68 -7.82 11.76
N GLU A 198 11.99 -7.92 12.03
CA GLU A 198 12.97 -8.43 11.05
C GLU A 198 12.69 -9.88 10.64
N GLN A 199 12.22 -10.72 11.57
CA GLN A 199 11.81 -12.09 11.25
C GLN A 199 10.58 -12.13 10.35
N THR A 200 9.57 -11.30 10.63
CA THR A 200 8.37 -11.19 9.78
C THR A 200 8.74 -10.74 8.37
N GLN A 201 9.55 -9.68 8.25
CA GLN A 201 10.05 -9.19 6.96
C GLN A 201 10.83 -10.26 6.17
N GLY A 202 11.69 -11.03 6.86
CA GLY A 202 12.41 -12.14 6.25
C GLY A 202 11.49 -13.24 5.70
N ALA A 203 10.41 -13.56 6.40
CA ALA A 203 9.42 -14.53 5.96
C ALA A 203 8.61 -14.02 4.74
N GLU A 204 8.16 -12.77 4.77
CA GLU A 204 7.42 -12.13 3.68
C GLU A 204 8.24 -12.07 2.38
N LEU A 205 9.54 -11.74 2.48
CA LEU A 205 10.46 -11.76 1.34
C LEU A 205 10.63 -13.17 0.76
N GLY A 206 10.70 -14.20 1.62
CA GLY A 206 10.76 -15.60 1.18
C GLY A 206 9.49 -16.01 0.43
N ASP A 207 8.33 -15.58 0.90
CA ASP A 207 7.03 -15.84 0.29
C ASP A 207 6.87 -15.12 -1.04
N ALA A 208 7.26 -13.84 -1.12
CA ALA A 208 7.27 -13.06 -2.35
C ALA A 208 8.15 -13.70 -3.43
N GLN A 209 9.34 -14.18 -3.05
CA GLN A 209 10.24 -14.89 -3.96
C GLN A 209 9.65 -16.19 -4.48
N ARG A 210 8.91 -16.93 -3.64
CA ARG A 210 8.22 -18.15 -4.04
C ARG A 210 7.11 -17.84 -5.05
N LEU A 211 6.23 -16.88 -4.75
CA LEU A 211 5.13 -16.47 -5.64
C LEU A 211 5.65 -15.99 -7.01
N LEU A 212 6.72 -15.19 -7.01
CA LEU A 212 7.34 -14.74 -8.26
C LEU A 212 7.86 -15.92 -9.09
N ARG A 213 8.51 -16.91 -8.46
CA ARG A 213 9.00 -18.11 -9.18
C ARG A 213 7.85 -18.93 -9.77
N GLU A 214 6.76 -19.10 -9.03
CA GLU A 214 5.57 -19.81 -9.50
C GLU A 214 4.94 -19.11 -10.72
N GLN A 215 4.78 -17.79 -10.67
CA GLN A 215 4.25 -17.01 -11.79
C GLN A 215 5.15 -17.05 -13.03
N LEU A 216 6.47 -16.98 -12.85
CA LEU A 216 7.44 -17.08 -13.95
C LEU A 216 7.53 -18.51 -14.52
N ALA A 217 7.27 -19.55 -13.73
CA ALA A 217 7.19 -20.93 -14.20
C ALA A 217 5.93 -21.15 -15.04
N ALA A 218 4.76 -20.70 -14.56
CA ALA A 218 3.51 -20.77 -15.31
C ALA A 218 3.61 -20.07 -16.69
N GLY A 219 4.28 -18.91 -16.75
CA GLY A 219 4.51 -18.20 -18.01
C GLY A 219 5.51 -18.89 -18.96
N ARG A 220 6.37 -19.79 -18.48
CA ARG A 220 7.26 -20.59 -19.33
C ARG A 220 6.53 -21.75 -19.98
N ASP A 221 5.69 -22.45 -19.22
CA ASP A 221 4.87 -23.56 -19.73
C ASP A 221 3.92 -23.11 -20.86
N GLU A 222 3.39 -21.90 -20.76
CA GLU A 222 2.57 -21.31 -21.84
C GLU A 222 3.37 -21.03 -23.12
N ARG A 223 4.63 -20.58 -23.01
CA ARG A 223 5.50 -20.36 -24.18
C ARG A 223 5.84 -21.67 -24.90
N GLU A 224 6.13 -22.73 -24.15
CA GLU A 224 6.41 -24.05 -24.72
C GLU A 224 5.18 -24.67 -25.40
N ARG A 225 3.97 -24.37 -24.91
CA ARG A 225 2.72 -24.79 -25.55
C ARG A 225 2.41 -23.99 -26.81
N ALA A 226 2.69 -22.68 -26.83
CA ALA A 226 2.44 -21.83 -28.00
C ALA A 226 3.42 -22.07 -29.17
N GLN A 227 4.51 -22.82 -28.94
CA GLN A 227 5.49 -23.19 -29.97
C GLN A 227 5.26 -24.58 -30.58
N ARG A 228 4.21 -25.31 -30.14
CA ARG A 228 3.77 -26.60 -30.70
C ARG A 228 2.52 -26.41 -31.54
#